data_AF-A0A9E3MAQ7-F1
#
_entry.id   AF-A0A9E3MAQ7-F1
#
_cell.length_a   1.000
_cell.length_b   1.000
_cell.length_c   1.000
_cell.angle_alpha   90.00
_cell.angle_beta   90.00
_cell.angle_gamma   90.00
#
_symmetry.space_group_name_H-M   'P 1'
#
loop_
_entity.id
_entity.type
_entity.pdbx_description
1 polymer ?
#
loop_
_entity_poly.entity_id
_entity_poly.type
_entity_poly.pdbx_seq_one_letter_code
_entity_poly.pdbx_strand_id
1 'polypeptide(L)'
;MRRTINLKTLQAIVVVLLGMVCIASAGDIMVGVYYYPWHGPGTGGHDFDNTLRDHLVPKQYPKLGYYDNADPDVISAHINQSVQANIHFWACSWWGPGGFEDNIIKNYILTNEQAGELKYAIMYESTGRLGSFSSPDYSGLVPDVQYLADNYFGNPNYLKIDGRPVIFIYLTRVYFRGQGDAALAGLRAAFPDLYIIADDIFGRYYSSSNASKWDAVTAYDVYGQTLGGYGSTQAALNRLEDILNDAKSAANSAGVGLIPFASPGFNDRGVRIGHSGAPRYFEDKPQSVEGDLFRAMLRDVVVPKVDALAEKILMVTSFNEWHEDTQIEPTIGTGGRTNQDDSVSGDYYTEGDYYTDYGYLYLEILRQETLCFDGADFNHDCIVNFEDHAILAAQWLQGPGIPSADIAPPPTGDGIVDSNDLAVLTDNWLTAPMRPSPGQVSNPNPTNGATGVDRNADLSWSVGFDATSYDVYFGTSSPGTFQGNQTAPVFEPGTMAFGTIYYWRIDSVNSWGKTSGKVWSFSTMMPPPP
;
A
#
# COMPACT_ATOMS: atom_id res chain seq x y z
N MET A 1 38.48 9.87 61.81
CA MET A 1 37.71 11.12 61.61
C MET A 1 37.63 11.34 60.10
N ARG A 2 36.40 11.26 59.55
CA ARG A 2 36.10 11.23 58.10
C ARG A 2 36.46 12.55 57.40
N ARG A 3 37.02 12.49 56.20
CA ARG A 3 36.90 13.56 55.19
C ARG A 3 36.45 12.95 53.87
N THR A 4 35.30 13.45 53.43
CA THR A 4 34.50 13.08 52.27
C THR A 4 35.20 13.44 50.97
N ILE A 5 35.27 12.50 50.02
CA ILE A 5 35.60 12.80 48.62
C ILE A 5 34.29 13.12 47.90
N ASN A 6 34.26 14.27 47.24
CA ASN A 6 33.10 14.93 46.66
C ASN A 6 32.79 14.36 45.26
N LEU A 7 31.54 13.91 45.03
CA LEU A 7 31.00 13.44 43.74
C LEU A 7 30.83 14.61 42.75
N LYS A 8 31.93 15.19 42.25
CA LYS A 8 31.92 16.20 41.18
C LYS A 8 33.06 16.01 40.17
N THR A 9 33.22 14.77 39.69
CA THR A 9 34.14 14.45 38.59
C THR A 9 33.39 13.67 37.52
N LEU A 10 32.39 14.30 36.87
CA LEU A 10 31.83 13.82 35.60
C LEU A 10 30.94 14.92 34.97
N GLN A 11 31.53 16.07 34.65
CA GLN A 11 30.88 17.09 33.82
C GLN A 11 31.95 18.01 33.23
N ALA A 12 31.96 18.09 31.88
CA ALA A 12 32.81 18.85 30.94
C ALA A 12 33.51 17.83 30.00
N ILE A 13 33.35 17.81 28.68
CA ILE A 13 33.15 18.87 27.67
C ILE A 13 32.59 18.20 26.41
N VAL A 14 31.47 18.68 25.83
CA VAL A 14 31.36 19.08 24.41
C VAL A 14 30.27 20.15 24.33
N VAL A 15 30.70 21.37 24.03
CA VAL A 15 29.86 22.46 23.53
C VAL A 15 29.57 22.13 22.06
N VAL A 16 28.34 21.78 21.70
CA VAL A 16 27.93 21.73 20.29
C VAL A 16 27.35 23.10 19.95
N LEU A 17 28.12 23.86 19.17
CA LEU A 17 27.63 25.05 18.49
C LEU A 17 26.49 24.65 17.56
N LEU A 18 25.40 25.42 17.62
CA LEU A 18 24.39 25.53 16.59
C LEU A 18 25.05 25.90 15.24
N GLY A 19 25.33 24.87 14.44
CA GLY A 19 25.42 24.98 13.01
C GLY A 19 24.29 24.14 12.43
N MET A 20 23.31 24.77 11.79
CA MET A 20 22.41 24.10 10.86
C MET A 20 23.26 23.50 9.74
N VAL A 21 23.72 22.28 9.95
CA VAL A 21 23.97 21.37 8.84
C VAL A 21 22.61 20.75 8.57
N CYS A 22 21.95 21.18 7.50
CA CYS A 22 20.94 20.36 6.87
C CYS A 22 21.66 19.10 6.40
N ILE A 23 21.75 18.10 7.28
CA ILE A 23 21.87 16.73 6.84
C ILE A 23 20.54 16.50 6.13
N ALA A 24 20.58 16.38 4.81
CA ALA A 24 19.41 15.95 4.07
C ALA A 24 18.94 14.65 4.75
N SER A 25 17.72 14.64 5.29
CA SER A 25 17.12 13.35 5.60
C SER A 25 17.23 12.52 4.33
N ALA A 26 17.48 11.22 4.45
CA ALA A 26 17.24 10.35 3.33
C ALA A 26 15.78 10.60 2.91
N GLY A 27 15.56 11.40 1.86
CA GLY A 27 14.23 11.89 1.52
C GLY A 27 13.21 10.75 1.49
N ASP A 28 12.03 11.00 2.04
CA ASP A 28 10.98 10.02 2.28
C ASP A 28 10.67 9.20 1.02
N ILE A 29 10.46 7.89 1.19
CA ILE A 29 10.08 6.98 0.11
C ILE A 29 8.69 7.35 -0.37
N MET A 30 8.50 7.50 -1.68
CA MET A 30 7.19 7.74 -2.26
C MET A 30 6.53 6.41 -2.66
N VAL A 31 5.54 5.98 -1.89
CA VAL A 31 4.86 4.70 -2.14
C VAL A 31 3.68 4.89 -3.09
N GLY A 32 3.71 4.22 -4.23
CA GLY A 32 2.60 4.11 -5.16
C GLY A 32 1.96 2.73 -5.15
N VAL A 33 0.67 2.67 -5.47
CA VAL A 33 -0.06 1.40 -5.65
C VAL A 33 -0.83 1.42 -6.97
N TYR A 34 -0.93 0.27 -7.61
CA TYR A 34 -1.88 0.09 -8.71
C TYR A 34 -3.30 -0.04 -8.15
N TYR A 35 -4.23 0.75 -8.70
CA TYR A 35 -5.59 0.88 -8.20
C TYR A 35 -6.60 0.61 -9.32
N TYR A 36 -7.65 -0.14 -9.00
CA TYR A 36 -8.66 -0.60 -9.94
C TYR A 36 -10.02 0.03 -9.61
N PRO A 37 -10.42 1.09 -10.34
CA PRO A 37 -11.64 1.83 -10.09
C PRO A 37 -12.84 1.19 -10.82
N TRP A 38 -12.90 -0.13 -10.85
CA TRP A 38 -13.80 -0.88 -11.72
C TRP A 38 -14.82 -1.74 -10.98
N HIS A 39 -14.80 -1.80 -9.65
CA HIS A 39 -15.78 -2.58 -8.89
C HIS A 39 -17.10 -1.83 -8.81
N GLY A 40 -18.22 -2.50 -9.08
CA GLY A 40 -19.55 -1.90 -8.99
C GLY A 40 -20.54 -2.46 -10.01
N PRO A 41 -21.84 -2.18 -9.84
CA PRO A 41 -22.87 -2.68 -10.73
C PRO A 41 -22.85 -1.96 -12.08
N GLY A 42 -23.01 -2.73 -13.17
CA GLY A 42 -23.27 -2.16 -14.50
C GLY A 42 -22.33 -2.67 -15.59
N THR A 43 -22.48 -2.12 -16.80
CA THR A 43 -21.65 -2.51 -17.94
C THR A 43 -20.26 -1.92 -17.82
N GLY A 44 -19.25 -2.79 -17.73
CA GLY A 44 -17.85 -2.41 -17.53
C GLY A 44 -17.42 -2.40 -16.07
N GLY A 45 -18.35 -2.59 -15.13
CA GLY A 45 -18.02 -2.87 -13.73
C GLY A 45 -17.71 -4.35 -13.53
N HIS A 46 -16.80 -4.63 -12.60
CA HIS A 46 -16.50 -5.96 -12.09
C HIS A 46 -17.28 -6.20 -10.79
N ASP A 47 -17.79 -7.41 -10.64
CA ASP A 47 -18.22 -7.93 -9.35
C ASP A 47 -17.05 -8.68 -8.68
N PHE A 48 -17.29 -9.19 -7.48
CA PHE A 48 -16.32 -10.00 -6.76
C PHE A 48 -16.51 -11.50 -7.02
N ASP A 49 -17.39 -11.85 -7.96
CA ASP A 49 -17.73 -13.23 -8.26
C ASP A 49 -16.53 -13.92 -8.90
N ASN A 50 -16.31 -15.17 -8.52
CA ASN A 50 -15.18 -15.97 -9.01
C ASN A 50 -13.80 -15.39 -8.67
N THR A 51 -13.68 -14.47 -7.73
CA THR A 51 -12.37 -14.23 -7.09
C THR A 51 -11.98 -15.48 -6.31
N LEU A 52 -10.67 -15.77 -6.14
CA LEU A 52 -10.23 -16.87 -5.27
C LEU A 52 -10.92 -16.78 -3.90
N ARG A 53 -10.94 -15.57 -3.33
CA ARG A 53 -11.47 -15.28 -1.99
C ARG A 53 -12.97 -15.53 -1.86
N ASP A 54 -13.71 -15.45 -2.97
CA ASP A 54 -15.13 -15.81 -3.04
C ASP A 54 -15.37 -17.33 -3.02
N HIS A 55 -14.40 -18.12 -3.50
CA HIS A 55 -14.46 -19.59 -3.49
C HIS A 55 -14.03 -20.21 -2.15
N LEU A 56 -13.32 -19.47 -1.29
CA LEU A 56 -12.83 -20.00 -0.01
C LEU A 56 -13.96 -20.42 0.94
N VAL A 57 -13.68 -21.41 1.79
CA VAL A 57 -14.59 -21.88 2.84
C VAL A 57 -13.91 -21.74 4.22
N PRO A 58 -14.30 -20.78 5.07
CA PRO A 58 -15.28 -19.71 4.81
C PRO A 58 -14.74 -18.64 3.83
N LYS A 59 -15.66 -17.92 3.18
CA LYS A 59 -15.34 -16.82 2.24
C LYS A 59 -14.61 -15.68 2.94
N GLN A 60 -13.72 -15.00 2.22
CA GLN A 60 -12.89 -13.91 2.75
C GLN A 60 -13.00 -12.64 1.89
N TYR A 61 -14.12 -11.93 1.99
CA TYR A 61 -14.43 -10.76 1.18
C TYR A 61 -13.78 -9.46 1.72
N PRO A 62 -13.79 -8.34 0.95
CA PRO A 62 -13.25 -7.08 1.40
C PRO A 62 -13.89 -6.60 2.71
N LYS A 63 -13.13 -5.89 3.54
CA LYS A 63 -13.61 -5.36 4.82
C LYS A 63 -14.80 -4.41 4.65
N LEU A 64 -14.85 -3.71 3.53
CA LEU A 64 -15.96 -2.82 3.16
C LEU A 64 -17.19 -3.58 2.65
N GLY A 65 -17.14 -4.92 2.59
CA GLY A 65 -18.09 -5.73 1.85
C GLY A 65 -17.86 -5.65 0.35
N TYR A 66 -18.76 -6.21 -0.44
CA TYR A 66 -18.77 -5.94 -1.88
C TYR A 66 -19.24 -4.52 -2.11
N TYR A 67 -18.43 -3.73 -2.79
CA TYR A 67 -18.61 -2.29 -2.91
C TYR A 67 -18.71 -1.83 -4.36
N ASP A 68 -19.14 -0.58 -4.51
CA ASP A 68 -19.16 0.18 -5.76
C ASP A 68 -18.14 1.32 -5.66
N ASN A 69 -17.22 1.42 -6.61
CA ASN A 69 -16.24 2.50 -6.66
C ASN A 69 -16.85 3.88 -6.98
N ALA A 70 -18.14 3.96 -7.33
CA ALA A 70 -18.89 5.21 -7.37
C ALA A 70 -19.36 5.69 -5.98
N ASP A 71 -19.30 4.85 -4.95
CA ASP A 71 -19.67 5.24 -3.58
C ASP A 71 -18.58 6.14 -2.96
N PRO A 72 -18.89 7.42 -2.61
CA PRO A 72 -17.93 8.31 -2.00
C PRO A 72 -17.40 7.81 -0.64
N ASP A 73 -18.17 7.04 0.13
CA ASP A 73 -17.72 6.48 1.40
C ASP A 73 -16.67 5.38 1.20
N VAL A 74 -16.79 4.60 0.12
CA VAL A 74 -15.80 3.59 -0.29
C VAL A 74 -14.50 4.27 -0.72
N ILE A 75 -14.59 5.30 -1.56
CA ILE A 75 -13.41 6.07 -1.99
C ILE A 75 -12.70 6.68 -0.77
N SER A 76 -13.43 7.33 0.12
CA SER A 76 -12.87 7.90 1.35
C SER A 76 -12.23 6.81 2.21
N ALA A 77 -12.87 5.63 2.37
CA ALA A 77 -12.26 4.52 3.10
C ALA A 77 -10.94 4.05 2.48
N HIS A 78 -10.87 3.93 1.15
CA HIS A 78 -9.63 3.56 0.46
C HIS A 78 -8.53 4.62 0.60
N ILE A 79 -8.89 5.92 0.53
CA ILE A 79 -7.94 7.03 0.76
C ILE A 79 -7.39 6.96 2.18
N ASN A 80 -8.25 6.81 3.18
CA ASN A 80 -7.83 6.70 4.58
C ASN A 80 -6.90 5.51 4.81
N GLN A 81 -7.26 4.34 4.27
CA GLN A 81 -6.42 3.14 4.30
C GLN A 81 -5.05 3.39 3.66
N SER A 82 -5.03 4.12 2.53
CA SER A 82 -3.81 4.46 1.82
C SER A 82 -2.90 5.39 2.63
N VAL A 83 -3.44 6.50 3.14
CA VAL A 83 -2.70 7.46 3.98
C VAL A 83 -2.11 6.76 5.21
N GLN A 84 -2.89 5.88 5.84
CA GLN A 84 -2.43 5.12 6.99
C GLN A 84 -1.34 4.13 6.64
N ALA A 85 -1.36 3.55 5.45
CA ALA A 85 -0.36 2.62 4.95
C ALA A 85 0.92 3.29 4.39
N ASN A 86 1.06 4.60 4.54
CA ASN A 86 2.12 5.41 3.91
C ASN A 86 2.07 5.40 2.37
N ILE A 87 0.90 5.15 1.78
CA ILE A 87 0.69 5.26 0.33
C ILE A 87 0.48 6.72 -0.03
N HIS A 88 1.20 7.18 -1.04
CA HIS A 88 1.22 8.57 -1.50
C HIS A 88 0.38 8.79 -2.75
N PHE A 89 0.26 7.77 -3.61
CA PHE A 89 -0.52 7.91 -4.83
C PHE A 89 -1.10 6.60 -5.35
N TRP A 90 -2.17 6.74 -6.15
CA TRP A 90 -2.75 5.65 -6.92
C TRP A 90 -2.39 5.79 -8.40
N ALA A 91 -1.91 4.71 -9.01
CA ALA A 91 -1.84 4.54 -10.46
C ALA A 91 -3.14 3.84 -10.90
N CYS A 92 -4.12 4.62 -11.33
CA CYS A 92 -5.48 4.13 -11.60
C CYS A 92 -5.57 3.50 -12.99
N SER A 93 -6.02 2.24 -13.06
CA SER A 93 -6.34 1.56 -14.33
C SER A 93 -7.32 2.39 -15.16
N TRP A 94 -7.02 2.56 -16.45
CA TRP A 94 -7.81 3.41 -17.36
C TRP A 94 -7.90 2.79 -18.76
N TRP A 95 -9.14 2.59 -19.22
CA TRP A 95 -9.46 1.86 -20.45
C TRP A 95 -9.95 2.73 -21.62
N GLY A 96 -10.01 4.04 -21.44
CA GLY A 96 -10.31 4.98 -22.52
C GLY A 96 -11.30 6.08 -22.16
N PRO A 97 -11.44 7.11 -23.01
CA PRO A 97 -12.35 8.22 -22.79
C PRO A 97 -13.82 7.75 -22.69
N GLY A 98 -14.52 8.20 -21.64
CA GLY A 98 -15.94 7.91 -21.41
C GLY A 98 -16.25 6.49 -20.92
N GLY A 99 -15.24 5.65 -20.69
CA GLY A 99 -15.38 4.30 -20.11
C GLY A 99 -15.82 4.32 -18.63
N PHE A 100 -16.03 3.14 -18.05
CA PHE A 100 -16.46 3.01 -16.66
C PHE A 100 -15.42 3.65 -15.72
N GLU A 101 -14.16 3.21 -15.81
CA GLU A 101 -13.02 3.66 -15.02
C GLU A 101 -12.76 5.15 -15.20
N ASP A 102 -12.83 5.63 -16.44
CA ASP A 102 -12.69 7.05 -16.77
C ASP A 102 -13.72 7.92 -16.03
N ASN A 103 -14.97 7.47 -15.99
CA ASN A 103 -16.04 8.14 -15.27
C ASN A 103 -15.87 8.05 -13.75
N ILE A 104 -15.47 6.88 -13.21
CA ILE A 104 -15.18 6.72 -11.78
C ILE A 104 -14.06 7.66 -11.33
N ILE A 105 -12.94 7.69 -12.06
CA ILE A 105 -11.79 8.53 -11.69
C ILE A 105 -12.17 10.01 -11.70
N LYS A 106 -12.78 10.53 -12.78
CA LYS A 106 -13.06 11.97 -12.90
C LYS A 106 -14.18 12.46 -12.00
N ASN A 107 -15.28 11.71 -11.94
CA ASN A 107 -16.53 12.21 -11.38
C ASN A 107 -16.74 11.80 -9.91
N TYR A 108 -15.92 10.87 -9.41
CA TYR A 108 -16.04 10.36 -8.04
C TYR A 108 -14.72 10.44 -7.28
N ILE A 109 -13.63 9.86 -7.81
CA ILE A 109 -12.33 9.85 -7.10
C ILE A 109 -11.75 11.27 -6.99
N LEU A 110 -11.54 11.96 -8.11
CA LEU A 110 -10.90 13.28 -8.14
C LEU A 110 -11.75 14.40 -7.53
N THR A 111 -13.04 14.16 -7.33
CA THR A 111 -13.99 15.09 -6.70
C THR A 111 -14.34 14.72 -5.26
N ASN A 112 -13.81 13.60 -4.73
CA ASN A 112 -14.01 13.22 -3.34
C ASN A 112 -13.40 14.28 -2.40
N GLU A 113 -14.03 14.52 -1.25
CA GLU A 113 -13.58 15.52 -0.29
C GLU A 113 -12.18 15.24 0.28
N GLN A 114 -11.78 13.95 0.31
CA GLN A 114 -10.47 13.49 0.78
C GLN A 114 -9.45 13.32 -0.35
N ALA A 115 -9.80 13.63 -1.61
CA ALA A 115 -8.90 13.44 -2.75
C ALA A 115 -7.58 14.22 -2.62
N GLY A 116 -7.56 15.30 -1.82
CA GLY A 116 -6.35 16.08 -1.56
C GLY A 116 -5.29 15.35 -0.70
N GLU A 117 -5.63 14.22 -0.10
CA GLU A 117 -4.72 13.45 0.76
C GLU A 117 -3.73 12.59 -0.01
N LEU A 118 -4.00 12.32 -1.29
CA LEU A 118 -3.14 11.52 -2.18
C LEU A 118 -2.84 12.25 -3.49
N LYS A 119 -1.91 11.70 -4.27
CA LYS A 119 -1.80 11.97 -5.69
C LYS A 119 -2.43 10.87 -6.54
N TYR A 120 -2.68 11.17 -7.81
CA TYR A 120 -3.27 10.22 -8.77
C TYR A 120 -2.54 10.29 -10.11
N ALA A 121 -2.28 9.13 -10.68
CA ALA A 121 -1.74 8.98 -12.03
C ALA A 121 -2.62 8.02 -12.83
N ILE A 122 -2.57 8.13 -14.15
CA ILE A 122 -3.23 7.18 -15.04
C ILE A 122 -2.30 6.00 -15.33
N MET A 123 -2.81 4.79 -15.14
CA MET A 123 -2.28 3.56 -15.71
C MET A 123 -3.02 3.27 -17.02
N TYR A 124 -2.34 3.53 -18.13
CA TYR A 124 -2.85 3.35 -19.48
C TYR A 124 -2.85 1.86 -19.85
N GLU A 125 -4.05 1.30 -19.98
CA GLU A 125 -4.27 -0.14 -20.25
C GLU A 125 -4.03 -0.48 -21.73
N SER A 126 -2.76 -0.65 -22.10
CA SER A 126 -2.35 -0.87 -23.49
C SER A 126 -3.06 -2.06 -24.16
N THR A 127 -3.45 -3.09 -23.40
CA THR A 127 -4.22 -4.24 -23.91
C THR A 127 -5.55 -3.82 -24.52
N GLY A 128 -6.28 -2.94 -23.83
CA GLY A 128 -7.54 -2.37 -24.30
C GLY A 128 -7.36 -1.23 -25.30
N ARG A 129 -6.29 -0.43 -25.15
CA ARG A 129 -6.10 0.78 -25.95
C ARG A 129 -5.37 0.56 -27.28
N LEU A 130 -4.40 -0.35 -27.31
CA LEU A 130 -3.55 -0.62 -28.47
C LEU A 130 -3.90 -1.95 -29.17
N GLY A 131 -4.80 -2.74 -28.58
CA GLY A 131 -5.29 -3.98 -29.18
C GLY A 131 -4.22 -5.07 -29.28
N SER A 132 -4.11 -5.72 -30.44
CA SER A 132 -3.30 -6.93 -30.61
C SER A 132 -1.81 -6.72 -30.37
N PHE A 133 -1.15 -7.63 -29.66
CA PHE A 133 0.31 -7.60 -29.46
C PHE A 133 1.12 -7.73 -30.76
N SER A 134 0.62 -8.50 -31.73
CA SER A 134 1.34 -8.76 -32.99
C SER A 134 1.11 -7.68 -34.05
N SER A 135 0.06 -6.89 -33.91
CA SER A 135 -0.23 -5.76 -34.78
C SER A 135 -0.94 -4.65 -33.98
N PRO A 136 -0.23 -3.95 -33.09
CA PRO A 136 -0.86 -2.93 -32.26
C PRO A 136 -1.33 -1.73 -33.09
N ASP A 137 -2.43 -1.12 -32.66
CA ASP A 137 -2.94 0.14 -33.20
C ASP A 137 -2.54 1.30 -32.29
N TYR A 138 -1.58 2.12 -32.74
CA TYR A 138 -1.14 3.30 -32.01
C TYR A 138 -1.91 4.58 -32.36
N SER A 139 -2.90 4.51 -33.25
CA SER A 139 -3.62 5.70 -33.71
C SER A 139 -4.36 6.43 -32.59
N GLY A 140 -4.76 5.71 -31.54
CA GLY A 140 -5.38 6.26 -30.33
C GLY A 140 -4.40 6.89 -29.33
N LEU A 141 -3.10 6.61 -29.40
CA LEU A 141 -2.15 6.98 -28.33
C LEU A 141 -2.05 8.50 -28.10
N VAL A 142 -1.87 9.28 -29.17
CA VAL A 142 -1.80 10.76 -29.07
C VAL A 142 -3.16 11.37 -28.72
N PRO A 143 -4.28 11.00 -29.37
CA PRO A 143 -5.61 11.45 -28.96
C PRO A 143 -5.97 11.14 -27.50
N ASP A 144 -5.61 9.96 -27.01
CA ASP A 144 -5.87 9.57 -25.63
C ASP A 144 -5.07 10.45 -24.66
N VAL A 145 -3.78 10.69 -24.92
CA VAL A 145 -2.97 11.58 -24.06
C VAL A 145 -3.44 13.04 -24.15
N GLN A 146 -3.94 13.50 -25.30
CA GLN A 146 -4.58 14.82 -25.39
C GLN A 146 -5.80 14.88 -24.47
N TYR A 147 -6.64 13.85 -24.51
CA TYR A 147 -7.79 13.76 -23.62
C TYR A 147 -7.38 13.72 -22.15
N LEU A 148 -6.31 13.00 -21.80
CA LEU A 148 -5.76 13.01 -20.43
C LEU A 148 -5.28 14.41 -20.01
N ALA A 149 -4.63 15.14 -20.93
CA ALA A 149 -4.19 16.51 -20.68
C ALA A 149 -5.36 17.45 -20.40
N ASP A 150 -6.45 17.33 -21.16
CA ASP A 150 -7.63 18.17 -21.05
C ASP A 150 -8.44 17.91 -19.76
N ASN A 151 -8.43 16.68 -19.25
CA ASN A 151 -9.32 16.25 -18.17
C ASN A 151 -8.63 15.95 -16.83
N TYR A 152 -7.33 15.65 -16.82
CA TYR A 152 -6.63 15.15 -15.63
C TYR A 152 -5.41 15.99 -15.24
N PHE A 153 -4.52 16.31 -16.19
CA PHE A 153 -3.19 16.87 -15.85
C PHE A 153 -3.23 18.25 -15.18
N GLY A 154 -4.35 18.97 -15.33
CA GLY A 154 -4.62 20.24 -14.65
C GLY A 154 -5.07 20.10 -13.19
N ASN A 155 -5.46 18.91 -12.74
CA ASN A 155 -5.92 18.69 -11.36
C ASN A 155 -4.73 18.85 -10.37
N PRO A 156 -4.88 19.58 -9.25
CA PRO A 156 -3.80 19.79 -8.27
C PRO A 156 -3.34 18.49 -7.56
N ASN A 157 -4.18 17.46 -7.58
CA ASN A 157 -3.90 16.15 -7.02
C ASN A 157 -3.33 15.18 -8.08
N TYR A 158 -3.17 15.60 -9.33
CA TYR A 158 -2.50 14.77 -10.34
C TYR A 158 -1.01 14.65 -10.03
N LEU A 159 -0.46 13.43 -10.11
CA LEU A 159 0.94 13.16 -9.85
C LEU A 159 1.81 13.85 -10.91
N LYS A 160 2.81 14.59 -10.43
CA LYS A 160 3.81 15.25 -11.27
C LYS A 160 5.19 14.98 -10.70
N ILE A 161 6.11 14.58 -11.57
CA ILE A 161 7.54 14.41 -11.28
C ILE A 161 8.26 15.53 -12.03
N ASP A 162 9.10 16.31 -11.37
CA ASP A 162 9.72 17.51 -11.97
C ASP A 162 8.70 18.49 -12.62
N GLY A 163 7.48 18.54 -12.09
CA GLY A 163 6.38 19.35 -12.64
C GLY A 163 5.70 18.77 -13.90
N ARG A 164 6.16 17.61 -14.37
CA ARG A 164 5.65 16.90 -15.56
C ARG A 164 4.55 15.90 -15.20
N PRO A 165 3.37 15.92 -15.84
CA PRO A 165 2.31 14.95 -15.55
C PRO A 165 2.78 13.53 -15.84
N VAL A 166 2.53 12.63 -14.88
CA VAL A 166 2.95 11.22 -14.95
C VAL A 166 1.87 10.36 -15.61
N ILE A 167 2.27 9.48 -16.53
CA ILE A 167 1.46 8.32 -16.93
C ILE A 167 2.28 7.03 -16.77
N PHE A 168 1.61 5.97 -16.33
CA PHE A 168 2.13 4.60 -16.38
C PHE A 168 1.58 3.96 -17.65
N ILE A 169 2.45 3.36 -18.47
CA ILE A 169 2.01 2.59 -19.65
C ILE A 169 2.20 1.11 -19.36
N TYR A 170 1.09 0.37 -19.29
CA TYR A 170 1.10 -1.07 -19.04
C TYR A 170 1.67 -1.83 -20.25
N LEU A 171 2.47 -2.88 -20.02
CA LEU A 171 3.10 -3.73 -21.04
C LEU A 171 3.95 -3.01 -22.10
N THR A 172 4.70 -1.95 -21.75
CA THR A 172 5.58 -1.31 -22.75
C THR A 172 6.57 -2.28 -23.37
N ARG A 173 7.03 -3.30 -22.62
CA ARG A 173 7.92 -4.34 -23.15
C ARG A 173 7.32 -5.11 -24.34
N VAL A 174 6.01 -5.24 -24.41
CA VAL A 174 5.31 -5.96 -25.47
C VAL A 174 5.02 -5.02 -26.63
N TYR A 175 4.56 -3.81 -26.32
CA TYR A 175 4.13 -2.84 -27.33
C TYR A 175 5.26 -1.98 -27.91
N PHE A 176 6.41 -1.81 -27.26
CA PHE A 176 7.43 -0.83 -27.69
C PHE A 176 8.85 -1.40 -27.86
N ARG A 177 9.02 -2.72 -27.71
CA ARG A 177 10.27 -3.40 -28.04
C ARG A 177 10.23 -3.93 -29.46
N GLY A 178 11.11 -3.40 -30.32
CA GLY A 178 11.18 -3.78 -31.73
C GLY A 178 10.01 -3.28 -32.59
N GLN A 179 9.10 -2.50 -32.01
CA GLN A 179 7.95 -1.87 -32.67
C GLN A 179 7.57 -0.58 -31.91
N GLY A 180 6.64 0.21 -32.45
CA GLY A 180 6.09 1.39 -31.75
C GLY A 180 6.99 2.63 -31.70
N ASP A 181 8.24 2.59 -32.17
CA ASP A 181 9.20 3.71 -32.07
C ASP A 181 8.67 5.01 -32.72
N ALA A 182 8.05 4.92 -33.89
CA ALA A 182 7.47 6.09 -34.56
C ALA A 182 6.27 6.67 -33.79
N ALA A 183 5.48 5.81 -33.15
CA ALA A 183 4.35 6.23 -32.32
C ALA A 183 4.84 6.92 -31.03
N LEU A 184 5.85 6.35 -30.36
CA LEU A 184 6.47 6.96 -29.19
C LEU A 184 7.12 8.30 -29.52
N ALA A 185 7.82 8.41 -30.65
CA ALA A 185 8.40 9.66 -31.11
C ALA A 185 7.31 10.72 -31.39
N GLY A 186 6.19 10.31 -32.01
CA GLY A 186 5.03 11.17 -32.22
C GLY A 186 4.41 11.66 -30.91
N LEU A 187 4.28 10.76 -29.92
CA LEU A 187 3.79 11.10 -28.59
C LEU A 187 4.69 12.12 -27.88
N ARG A 188 6.01 11.88 -27.87
CA ARG A 188 6.99 12.80 -27.28
C ARG A 188 7.03 14.16 -27.97
N ALA A 189 6.81 14.21 -29.28
CA ALA A 189 6.73 15.46 -30.02
C ALA A 189 5.45 16.25 -29.70
N ALA A 190 4.32 15.56 -29.48
CA ALA A 190 3.05 16.19 -29.11
C ALA A 190 3.04 16.64 -27.63
N PHE A 191 3.67 15.88 -26.74
CA PHE A 191 3.69 16.12 -25.30
C PHE A 191 5.12 16.05 -24.73
N PRO A 192 5.96 17.07 -24.98
CA PRO A 192 7.35 17.06 -24.53
C PRO A 192 7.50 17.04 -23.00
N ASP A 193 6.51 17.61 -22.30
CA ASP A 193 6.50 17.68 -20.83
C ASP A 193 5.85 16.46 -20.17
N LEU A 194 5.42 15.42 -20.91
CA LEU A 194 4.83 14.21 -20.33
C LEU A 194 5.91 13.32 -19.70
N TYR A 195 5.74 12.88 -18.45
CA TYR A 195 6.61 11.91 -17.79
C TYR A 195 6.03 10.50 -17.94
N ILE A 196 6.73 9.61 -18.62
CA ILE A 196 6.26 8.24 -18.92
C ILE A 196 7.04 7.24 -18.07
N ILE A 197 6.29 6.56 -17.19
CA ILE A 197 6.75 5.39 -16.45
C ILE A 197 6.36 4.14 -17.25
N ALA A 198 7.34 3.31 -17.57
CA ALA A 198 7.18 2.17 -18.46
C ALA A 198 7.19 0.83 -17.71
N ASP A 199 6.15 0.01 -17.88
CA ASP A 199 6.13 -1.41 -17.49
C ASP A 199 6.99 -2.26 -18.46
N ASP A 200 8.30 -2.03 -18.39
CA ASP A 200 9.26 -2.58 -19.34
C ASP A 200 10.08 -3.73 -18.76
N ILE A 201 10.33 -3.75 -17.45
CA ILE A 201 11.23 -4.74 -16.85
C ILE A 201 10.60 -6.13 -16.92
N PHE A 202 11.31 -7.10 -17.50
CA PHE A 202 10.87 -8.51 -17.56
C PHE A 202 12.05 -9.47 -17.64
N GLY A 203 12.34 -10.13 -16.53
CA GLY A 203 13.45 -11.04 -16.37
C GLY A 203 14.80 -10.33 -16.14
N ARG A 204 15.87 -11.12 -16.21
CA ARG A 204 17.26 -10.67 -16.04
C ARG A 204 17.79 -10.04 -17.32
N TYR A 205 18.92 -9.33 -17.22
CA TYR A 205 19.62 -8.73 -18.35
C TYR A 205 18.82 -7.62 -19.04
N TYR A 206 18.21 -6.74 -18.25
CA TYR A 206 17.52 -5.56 -18.77
C TYR A 206 18.49 -4.65 -19.54
N SER A 207 18.04 -4.07 -20.65
CA SER A 207 18.90 -3.32 -21.57
C SER A 207 18.80 -1.82 -21.33
N SER A 208 19.95 -1.14 -21.25
CA SER A 208 20.00 0.34 -21.21
C SER A 208 19.39 0.99 -22.46
N SER A 209 19.43 0.29 -23.61
CA SER A 209 18.79 0.76 -24.85
C SER A 209 17.26 0.68 -24.82
N ASN A 210 16.70 -0.24 -24.03
CA ASN A 210 15.26 -0.24 -23.77
C ASN A 210 14.91 0.85 -22.75
N ALA A 211 15.73 0.99 -21.70
CA ALA A 211 15.53 2.00 -20.66
C ALA A 211 15.51 3.43 -21.22
N SER A 212 16.44 3.77 -22.12
CA SER A 212 16.64 5.13 -22.65
C SER A 212 15.45 5.72 -23.44
N LYS A 213 14.40 4.95 -23.68
CA LYS A 213 13.15 5.41 -24.30
C LYS A 213 12.19 6.10 -23.32
N TRP A 214 12.41 5.90 -22.02
CA TRP A 214 11.46 6.20 -20.95
C TRP A 214 12.02 7.24 -19.98
N ASP A 215 11.15 7.85 -19.16
CA ASP A 215 11.60 8.74 -18.08
C ASP A 215 11.92 7.94 -16.81
N ALA A 216 11.13 6.90 -16.53
CA ALA A 216 11.45 5.86 -15.55
C ALA A 216 10.92 4.50 -16.00
N VAL A 217 11.46 3.45 -15.40
CA VAL A 217 11.11 2.06 -15.71
C VAL A 217 10.67 1.34 -14.45
N THR A 218 9.64 0.51 -14.58
CA THR A 218 9.14 -0.36 -13.51
C THR A 218 8.74 -1.71 -14.09
N ALA A 219 8.22 -2.59 -13.24
CA ALA A 219 7.37 -3.68 -13.67
C ALA A 219 6.08 -3.67 -12.86
N TYR A 220 4.98 -4.04 -13.50
CA TYR A 220 3.75 -4.40 -12.79
C TYR A 220 3.89 -5.75 -12.05
N ASP A 221 4.81 -6.61 -12.50
CA ASP A 221 5.02 -8.01 -12.11
C ASP A 221 4.18 -8.56 -10.95
N VAL A 222 3.15 -9.30 -11.31
CA VAL A 222 2.26 -10.01 -10.39
C VAL A 222 2.78 -11.40 -10.06
N TYR A 223 3.24 -12.08 -11.10
CA TYR A 223 3.57 -13.50 -11.11
C TYR A 223 4.75 -13.75 -12.05
N GLY A 224 4.66 -13.29 -13.31
CA GLY A 224 5.39 -13.87 -14.44
C GLY A 224 6.91 -13.88 -14.39
N GLN A 225 7.60 -13.00 -13.63
CA GLN A 225 9.07 -12.99 -13.59
C GLN A 225 9.69 -13.20 -12.19
N THR A 226 8.94 -12.93 -11.11
CA THR A 226 9.41 -13.12 -9.73
C THR A 226 8.97 -14.48 -9.18
N LEU A 227 7.67 -14.68 -9.03
CA LEU A 227 7.10 -15.88 -8.41
C LEU A 227 6.94 -17.03 -9.43
N GLY A 228 6.76 -16.68 -10.70
CA GLY A 228 6.57 -17.59 -11.81
C GLY A 228 7.75 -18.54 -11.97
N GLY A 229 7.50 -19.83 -11.75
CA GLY A 229 8.50 -20.89 -11.85
C GLY A 229 9.34 -21.14 -10.59
N TYR A 230 9.28 -20.26 -9.58
CA TYR A 230 9.99 -20.41 -8.30
C TYR A 230 9.06 -20.56 -7.09
N GLY A 231 7.77 -20.27 -7.25
CA GLY A 231 6.81 -20.22 -6.14
C GLY A 231 7.13 -19.08 -5.17
N SER A 232 6.57 -19.18 -3.98
CA SER A 232 6.82 -18.25 -2.88
C SER A 232 8.01 -18.72 -2.04
N THR A 233 9.21 -18.67 -2.63
CA THR A 233 10.45 -19.21 -2.03
C THR A 233 11.54 -18.15 -1.84
N GLN A 234 12.57 -18.47 -1.06
CA GLN A 234 13.77 -17.62 -0.99
C GLN A 234 14.45 -17.46 -2.36
N ALA A 235 14.34 -18.47 -3.23
CA ALA A 235 14.85 -18.38 -4.59
C ALA A 235 14.12 -17.32 -5.43
N ALA A 236 12.81 -17.14 -5.24
CA ALA A 236 12.04 -16.08 -5.87
C ALA A 236 12.48 -14.69 -5.39
N LEU A 237 12.78 -14.54 -4.08
CA LEU A 237 13.29 -13.28 -3.55
C LEU A 237 14.67 -12.91 -4.12
N ASN A 238 15.59 -13.89 -4.18
CA ASN A 238 16.90 -13.70 -4.83
C ASN A 238 16.73 -13.37 -6.33
N ARG A 239 15.73 -13.97 -6.98
CA ARG A 239 15.40 -13.71 -8.39
C ARG A 239 14.94 -12.27 -8.60
N LEU A 240 14.07 -11.75 -7.75
CA LEU A 240 13.64 -10.35 -7.77
C LEU A 240 14.83 -9.42 -7.55
N GLU A 241 15.69 -9.72 -6.58
CA GLU A 241 16.88 -8.92 -6.32
C GLU A 241 17.79 -8.82 -7.54
N ASP A 242 18.07 -9.95 -8.21
CA ASP A 242 18.82 -9.98 -9.48
C ASP A 242 18.16 -9.09 -10.55
N ILE A 243 16.83 -9.19 -10.72
CA ILE A 243 16.08 -8.40 -11.71
C ILE A 243 16.24 -6.91 -11.45
N LEU A 244 16.06 -6.49 -10.19
CA LEU A 244 16.14 -5.08 -9.82
C LEU A 244 17.57 -4.55 -9.86
N ASN A 245 18.57 -5.35 -9.51
CA ASN A 245 19.99 -4.98 -9.66
C ASN A 245 20.34 -4.73 -11.14
N ASP A 246 19.98 -5.66 -12.03
CA ASP A 246 20.20 -5.53 -13.47
C ASP A 246 19.45 -4.32 -14.04
N ALA A 247 18.18 -4.16 -13.66
CA ALA A 247 17.35 -3.07 -14.15
C ALA A 247 17.86 -1.70 -13.68
N LYS A 248 18.24 -1.57 -12.41
CA LYS A 248 18.82 -0.33 -11.84
C LYS A 248 20.11 0.03 -12.57
N SER A 249 21.01 -0.94 -12.72
CA SER A 249 22.28 -0.72 -13.41
C SER A 249 22.08 -0.24 -14.85
N ALA A 250 21.23 -0.93 -15.60
CA ALA A 250 20.93 -0.61 -16.99
C ALA A 250 20.23 0.75 -17.15
N ALA A 251 19.19 1.03 -16.34
CA ALA A 251 18.44 2.27 -16.39
C ALA A 251 19.31 3.48 -16.01
N ASN A 252 20.07 3.38 -14.90
CA ASN A 252 20.89 4.49 -14.43
C ASN A 252 22.06 4.78 -15.39
N SER A 253 22.58 3.78 -16.08
CA SER A 253 23.58 4.00 -17.16
C SER A 253 23.03 4.80 -18.34
N ALA A 254 21.71 4.82 -18.52
CA ALA A 254 20.99 5.62 -19.50
C ALA A 254 20.44 6.95 -18.93
N GLY A 255 20.68 7.23 -17.64
CA GLY A 255 20.12 8.40 -16.95
C GLY A 255 18.62 8.29 -16.64
N VAL A 256 18.07 7.06 -16.61
CA VAL A 256 16.65 6.76 -16.37
C VAL A 256 16.52 6.12 -14.99
N GLY A 257 15.53 6.54 -14.20
CA GLY A 257 15.34 5.98 -12.86
C GLY A 257 14.61 4.63 -12.85
N LEU A 258 15.03 3.76 -11.94
CA LEU A 258 14.28 2.55 -11.58
C LEU A 258 13.19 2.88 -10.55
N ILE A 259 11.99 2.36 -10.77
CA ILE A 259 10.94 2.25 -9.76
C ILE A 259 10.78 0.77 -9.42
N PRO A 260 11.33 0.29 -8.28
CA PRO A 260 11.20 -1.10 -7.87
C PRO A 260 9.75 -1.42 -7.49
N PHE A 261 9.42 -2.71 -7.52
CA PHE A 261 8.04 -3.18 -7.38
C PHE A 261 7.94 -4.36 -6.41
N ALA A 262 6.80 -4.49 -5.74
CA ALA A 262 6.48 -5.60 -4.85
C ALA A 262 5.04 -6.10 -5.11
N SER A 263 4.82 -7.40 -4.86
CA SER A 263 3.49 -8.02 -4.82
C SER A 263 3.39 -8.93 -3.60
N PRO A 264 2.26 -8.96 -2.85
CA PRO A 264 2.14 -9.78 -1.66
C PRO A 264 1.99 -11.28 -1.95
N GLY A 265 1.63 -11.63 -3.17
CA GLY A 265 1.37 -12.98 -3.67
C GLY A 265 0.48 -12.91 -4.90
N PHE A 266 -0.03 -14.05 -5.34
CA PHE A 266 -0.87 -14.11 -6.54
C PHE A 266 -1.72 -15.37 -6.57
N ASN A 267 -3.00 -15.25 -6.94
CA ASN A 267 -3.82 -16.38 -7.34
C ASN A 267 -5.04 -15.89 -8.14
N ASP A 268 -5.04 -16.13 -9.45
CA ASP A 268 -6.13 -15.79 -10.35
C ASP A 268 -6.99 -16.98 -10.78
N ARG A 269 -6.90 -18.12 -10.07
CA ARG A 269 -7.54 -19.39 -10.49
C ARG A 269 -9.05 -19.35 -10.53
N GLY A 270 -9.66 -18.45 -9.76
CA GLY A 270 -11.11 -18.24 -9.83
C GLY A 270 -11.57 -17.70 -11.19
N VAL A 271 -10.71 -16.96 -11.90
CA VAL A 271 -11.01 -16.39 -13.22
C VAL A 271 -10.19 -16.97 -14.38
N ARG A 272 -9.07 -17.66 -14.11
CA ARG A 272 -8.18 -18.23 -15.14
C ARG A 272 -7.79 -19.68 -14.85
N ILE A 273 -8.03 -20.56 -15.82
CA ILE A 273 -7.70 -21.99 -15.71
C ILE A 273 -6.22 -22.23 -16.03
N GLY A 274 -5.57 -23.07 -15.22
CA GLY A 274 -4.22 -23.57 -15.49
C GLY A 274 -3.08 -22.66 -15.02
N HIS A 275 -3.42 -21.64 -14.24
CA HIS A 275 -2.44 -20.80 -13.54
C HIS A 275 -2.22 -21.34 -12.13
N SER A 276 -0.96 -21.32 -11.66
CA SER A 276 -0.64 -21.73 -10.29
C SER A 276 -0.61 -20.53 -9.37
N GLY A 277 -1.14 -20.72 -8.16
CA GLY A 277 -1.06 -19.71 -7.10
C GLY A 277 0.38 -19.56 -6.56
N ALA A 278 0.63 -18.44 -5.92
CA ALA A 278 1.81 -18.17 -5.12
C ALA A 278 1.34 -17.63 -3.75
N PRO A 279 1.42 -18.45 -2.69
CA PRO A 279 0.89 -18.08 -1.39
C PRO A 279 1.66 -16.91 -0.78
N ARG A 280 1.04 -16.20 0.16
CA ARG A 280 1.60 -14.95 0.71
C ARG A 280 2.56 -15.17 1.89
N TYR A 281 3.22 -16.32 1.94
CA TYR A 281 4.22 -16.76 2.93
C TYR A 281 5.31 -17.57 2.23
N PHE A 282 6.46 -17.79 2.88
CA PHE A 282 7.51 -18.64 2.30
C PHE A 282 7.15 -20.12 2.39
N GLU A 283 7.12 -20.81 1.24
CA GLU A 283 6.89 -22.25 1.15
C GLU A 283 8.11 -23.06 1.64
N ASP A 284 9.31 -22.50 1.54
CA ASP A 284 10.59 -23.16 1.82
C ASP A 284 11.21 -22.78 3.18
N LYS A 285 10.54 -21.95 3.98
CA LYS A 285 11.00 -21.57 5.33
C LYS A 285 10.09 -22.16 6.40
N PRO A 286 10.62 -23.05 7.26
CA PRO A 286 9.87 -23.55 8.41
C PRO A 286 9.36 -22.37 9.26
N GLN A 287 8.09 -22.42 9.65
CA GLN A 287 7.40 -21.41 10.48
C GLN A 287 7.06 -20.09 9.78
N SER A 288 7.24 -19.96 8.46
CA SER A 288 6.75 -18.76 7.78
C SER A 288 5.23 -18.65 7.89
N VAL A 289 4.76 -17.43 8.11
CA VAL A 289 3.36 -17.06 8.26
C VAL A 289 2.94 -16.05 7.21
N GLU A 290 1.62 -15.82 7.12
CA GLU A 290 1.02 -14.80 6.26
C GLU A 290 1.79 -13.47 6.33
N GLY A 291 2.13 -12.91 5.18
CA GLY A 291 2.78 -11.62 5.06
C GLY A 291 4.31 -11.65 5.10
N ASP A 292 4.95 -12.74 5.54
CA ASP A 292 6.42 -12.81 5.63
C ASP A 292 7.10 -12.64 4.28
N LEU A 293 6.53 -13.19 3.21
CA LEU A 293 7.07 -13.04 1.85
C LEU A 293 7.08 -11.56 1.44
N PHE A 294 5.95 -10.89 1.60
CA PHE A 294 5.79 -9.47 1.25
C PHE A 294 6.70 -8.57 2.09
N ARG A 295 6.79 -8.85 3.39
CA ARG A 295 7.68 -8.13 4.31
C ARG A 295 9.13 -8.25 3.86
N ALA A 296 9.61 -9.47 3.60
CA ALA A 296 10.96 -9.70 3.11
C ALA A 296 11.19 -9.08 1.72
N MET A 297 10.19 -9.13 0.84
CA MET A 297 10.25 -8.47 -0.47
C MET A 297 10.46 -6.96 -0.35
N LEU A 298 9.68 -6.30 0.50
CA LEU A 298 9.83 -4.87 0.76
C LEU A 298 11.19 -4.56 1.41
N ARG A 299 11.44 -5.17 2.58
CA ARG A 299 12.57 -4.86 3.45
C ARG A 299 13.91 -5.21 2.82
N ASP A 300 14.05 -6.44 2.33
CA ASP A 300 15.35 -6.99 1.95
C ASP A 300 15.70 -6.61 0.50
N VAL A 301 14.71 -6.26 -0.33
CA VAL A 301 14.90 -6.09 -1.78
C VAL A 301 14.38 -4.76 -2.30
N VAL A 302 13.09 -4.43 -2.16
CA VAL A 302 12.46 -3.31 -2.88
C VAL A 302 12.83 -1.95 -2.31
N VAL A 303 12.71 -1.78 -0.99
CA VAL A 303 13.04 -0.52 -0.29
C VAL A 303 14.52 -0.14 -0.49
N PRO A 304 15.50 -1.04 -0.34
CA PRO A 304 16.90 -0.74 -0.64
C PRO A 304 17.16 -0.33 -2.11
N LYS A 305 16.24 -0.65 -3.03
CA LYS A 305 16.39 -0.40 -4.47
C LYS A 305 15.73 0.89 -4.94
N VAL A 306 15.01 1.64 -4.10
CA VAL A 306 14.43 2.93 -4.50
C VAL A 306 15.48 3.85 -5.11
N ASP A 307 15.09 4.62 -6.12
CA ASP A 307 16.03 5.38 -6.94
C ASP A 307 15.76 6.87 -6.91
N ALA A 308 16.77 7.67 -6.57
CA ALA A 308 16.68 9.12 -6.58
C ALA A 308 16.40 9.69 -7.98
N LEU A 309 16.78 8.97 -9.05
CA LEU A 309 16.45 9.35 -10.43
C LEU A 309 14.96 9.19 -10.77
N ALA A 310 14.17 8.55 -9.90
CA ALA A 310 12.72 8.43 -10.01
C ALA A 310 12.03 8.81 -8.69
N GLU A 311 12.49 9.90 -8.05
CA GLU A 311 11.92 10.46 -6.81
C GLU A 311 11.76 9.44 -5.65
N LYS A 312 12.60 8.39 -5.65
CA LYS A 312 12.54 7.27 -4.70
C LYS A 312 11.16 6.61 -4.63
N ILE A 313 10.48 6.52 -5.77
CA ILE A 313 9.19 5.84 -5.86
C ILE A 313 9.39 4.32 -5.76
N LEU A 314 8.48 3.63 -5.07
CA LEU A 314 8.24 2.19 -5.23
C LEU A 314 6.78 1.93 -5.60
N MET A 315 6.50 0.81 -6.27
CA MET A 315 5.15 0.40 -6.64
C MET A 315 4.73 -0.91 -5.96
N VAL A 316 3.50 -0.96 -5.45
CA VAL A 316 2.87 -2.20 -5.00
C VAL A 316 1.78 -2.64 -5.97
N THR A 317 1.86 -3.89 -6.38
CA THR A 317 0.82 -4.60 -7.13
C THR A 317 0.09 -5.52 -6.16
N SER A 318 -1.10 -5.16 -5.66
CA SER A 318 -1.91 -3.97 -5.97
C SER A 318 -2.68 -3.50 -4.73
N PHE A 319 -3.36 -2.35 -4.81
CA PHE A 319 -4.30 -1.96 -3.76
C PHE A 319 -5.48 -2.92 -3.70
N ASN A 320 -6.24 -3.07 -4.79
CA ASN A 320 -7.55 -3.75 -4.80
C ASN A 320 -7.81 -4.66 -6.03
N GLU A 321 -6.78 -5.31 -6.60
CA GLU A 321 -7.00 -6.31 -7.66
C GLU A 321 -7.38 -7.68 -7.07
N TRP A 322 -8.66 -7.82 -6.72
CA TRP A 322 -9.20 -9.02 -6.08
C TRP A 322 -9.22 -10.26 -6.99
N HIS A 323 -9.29 -10.10 -8.32
CA HIS A 323 -9.34 -11.25 -9.22
C HIS A 323 -7.99 -11.95 -9.37
N GLU A 324 -6.89 -11.26 -9.08
CA GLU A 324 -5.53 -11.83 -9.12
C GLU A 324 -5.00 -12.19 -7.72
N ASP A 325 -5.82 -12.02 -6.68
CA ASP A 325 -5.44 -12.11 -5.26
C ASP A 325 -4.13 -11.36 -4.94
N THR A 326 -3.94 -10.14 -5.46
CA THR A 326 -2.75 -9.31 -5.21
C THR A 326 -3.02 -8.07 -4.36
N GLN A 327 -4.30 -7.84 -4.05
CA GLN A 327 -4.76 -6.76 -3.21
C GLN A 327 -4.08 -6.79 -1.83
N ILE A 328 -3.66 -5.61 -1.38
CA ILE A 328 -3.35 -5.29 0.02
C ILE A 328 -4.54 -4.66 0.74
N GLU A 329 -5.64 -4.39 0.01
CA GLU A 329 -6.92 -3.94 0.58
C GLU A 329 -7.35 -4.90 1.70
N PRO A 330 -7.81 -4.39 2.85
CA PRO A 330 -8.16 -5.22 3.98
C PRO A 330 -9.28 -6.20 3.69
N THR A 331 -9.11 -7.45 4.13
CA THR A 331 -10.22 -8.41 4.24
C THR A 331 -11.02 -8.18 5.53
N ILE A 332 -12.15 -8.87 5.71
CA ILE A 332 -13.00 -8.72 6.90
C ILE A 332 -12.23 -8.94 8.23
N GLY A 333 -11.31 -9.91 8.27
CA GLY A 333 -10.38 -10.18 9.37
C GLY A 333 -10.93 -11.09 10.47
N THR A 334 -12.00 -11.86 10.20
CA THR A 334 -12.72 -12.67 11.21
C THR A 334 -12.88 -14.15 10.84
N GLY A 335 -12.62 -14.54 9.59
CA GLY A 335 -12.84 -15.87 9.02
C GLY A 335 -11.74 -16.88 9.30
N GLY A 336 -10.61 -16.47 9.91
CA GLY A 336 -9.49 -17.35 10.20
C GLY A 336 -8.71 -17.78 8.95
N ARG A 337 -7.91 -18.84 9.09
CA ARG A 337 -7.07 -19.40 8.02
C ARG A 337 -7.72 -20.65 7.44
N THR A 338 -7.77 -20.77 6.11
CA THR A 338 -8.34 -21.94 5.42
C THR A 338 -7.53 -22.32 4.19
N ASN A 339 -7.52 -23.60 3.83
CA ASN A 339 -7.08 -24.08 2.52
C ASN A 339 -8.22 -24.79 1.77
N GLN A 340 -9.44 -24.67 2.28
CA GLN A 340 -10.63 -25.28 1.70
C GLN A 340 -11.32 -24.29 0.77
N ASP A 341 -11.87 -24.81 -0.33
CA ASP A 341 -12.73 -24.06 -1.25
C ASP A 341 -14.00 -24.84 -1.61
N ASP A 342 -14.88 -24.18 -2.36
CA ASP A 342 -16.21 -24.69 -2.76
C ASP A 342 -16.19 -25.63 -3.98
N SER A 343 -15.00 -26.00 -4.48
CA SER A 343 -14.87 -26.93 -5.59
C SER A 343 -15.23 -28.37 -5.19
N VAL A 344 -15.40 -29.25 -6.19
CA VAL A 344 -15.70 -30.67 -5.95
C VAL A 344 -14.56 -31.39 -5.21
N SER A 345 -13.29 -30.99 -5.43
CA SER A 345 -12.15 -31.57 -4.68
C SER A 345 -11.98 -30.96 -3.30
N GLY A 346 -12.52 -29.76 -3.07
CA GLY A 346 -12.39 -28.98 -1.84
C GLY A 346 -11.12 -28.14 -1.77
N ASP A 347 -10.27 -28.15 -2.80
CA ASP A 347 -8.97 -27.48 -2.85
C ASP A 347 -8.51 -27.10 -4.28
N TYR A 348 -9.41 -27.09 -5.27
CA TYR A 348 -9.06 -26.80 -6.66
C TYR A 348 -8.50 -25.38 -6.84
N TYR A 349 -9.08 -24.39 -6.17
CA TYR A 349 -8.67 -22.99 -6.27
C TYR A 349 -7.50 -22.68 -5.34
N THR A 350 -7.45 -23.32 -4.18
CA THR A 350 -6.36 -23.12 -3.22
C THR A 350 -5.09 -23.89 -3.58
N GLU A 351 -5.20 -24.99 -4.33
CA GLU A 351 -4.12 -25.94 -4.57
C GLU A 351 -3.51 -26.49 -3.27
N GLY A 352 -4.29 -26.49 -2.19
CA GLY A 352 -3.85 -26.89 -0.85
C GLY A 352 -3.14 -25.80 -0.05
N ASP A 353 -2.84 -24.65 -0.65
CA ASP A 353 -2.27 -23.50 0.04
C ASP A 353 -3.26 -22.87 1.01
N TYR A 354 -2.72 -22.29 2.08
CA TYR A 354 -3.54 -21.65 3.09
C TYR A 354 -3.70 -20.15 2.83
N TYR A 355 -4.92 -19.67 2.99
CA TYR A 355 -5.29 -18.26 2.87
C TYR A 355 -5.81 -17.75 4.19
N THR A 356 -5.17 -16.71 4.71
CA THR A 356 -5.57 -16.05 5.96
C THR A 356 -6.53 -14.91 5.65
N ASP A 357 -7.61 -14.81 6.41
CA ASP A 357 -8.41 -13.59 6.48
C ASP A 357 -7.62 -12.52 7.27
N TYR A 358 -6.77 -11.79 6.55
CA TYR A 358 -5.65 -11.03 7.08
C TYR A 358 -5.99 -9.66 7.65
N GLY A 359 -7.22 -9.17 7.47
CA GLY A 359 -7.63 -7.87 7.98
C GLY A 359 -6.71 -6.77 7.44
N TYR A 360 -6.08 -6.00 8.31
CA TYR A 360 -5.23 -4.88 7.93
C TYR A 360 -3.73 -5.22 7.76
N LEU A 361 -3.35 -6.51 7.83
CA LEU A 361 -1.94 -6.93 7.89
C LEU A 361 -1.06 -6.33 6.78
N TYR A 362 -1.50 -6.34 5.53
CA TYR A 362 -0.66 -5.89 4.40
C TYR A 362 -0.46 -4.38 4.36
N LEU A 363 -1.48 -3.61 4.74
CA LEU A 363 -1.33 -2.17 4.94
C LEU A 363 -0.36 -1.86 6.08
N GLU A 364 -0.38 -2.65 7.15
CA GLU A 364 0.55 -2.49 8.28
C GLU A 364 1.99 -2.85 7.89
N ILE A 365 2.19 -3.95 7.15
CA ILE A 365 3.51 -4.31 6.63
C ILE A 365 4.04 -3.18 5.73
N LEU A 366 3.23 -2.70 4.78
CA LEU A 366 3.66 -1.62 3.89
C LEU A 366 4.03 -0.36 4.68
N ARG A 367 3.21 0.01 5.66
CA ARG A 367 3.49 1.14 6.56
C ARG A 367 4.82 0.98 7.27
N GLN A 368 5.04 -0.16 7.92
CA GLN A 368 6.25 -0.45 8.71
C GLN A 368 7.49 -0.39 7.83
N GLU A 369 7.49 -1.12 6.71
CA GLU A 369 8.69 -1.24 5.88
C GLU A 369 9.02 0.05 5.10
N THR A 370 8.11 1.02 5.01
CA THR A 370 8.32 2.27 4.24
C THR A 370 8.40 3.53 5.09
N LEU A 371 7.86 3.54 6.31
CA LEU A 371 8.05 4.64 7.27
C LEU A 371 9.29 4.47 8.14
N CYS A 372 9.67 3.22 8.41
CA CYS A 372 10.69 2.89 9.40
C CYS A 372 12.07 2.67 8.78
N PHE A 373 12.26 3.11 7.54
CA PHE A 373 13.56 3.07 6.89
C PHE A 373 14.46 4.22 7.38
N ASP A 374 14.85 4.12 8.65
CA ASP A 374 16.03 4.81 9.15
C ASP A 374 17.19 3.82 9.05
N GLY A 375 18.29 4.21 8.42
CA GLY A 375 19.45 3.32 8.29
C GLY A 375 19.99 2.86 9.65
N ALA A 376 19.59 3.50 10.74
CA ALA A 376 19.97 3.16 12.11
C ALA A 376 19.03 2.18 12.86
N ASP A 377 17.85 1.86 12.30
CA ASP A 377 16.90 0.91 12.89
C ASP A 377 17.21 -0.51 12.38
N PHE A 378 18.03 -1.24 13.13
CA PHE A 378 18.54 -2.56 12.75
C PHE A 378 17.62 -3.72 13.17
N ASN A 379 16.80 -3.53 14.21
CA ASN A 379 15.80 -4.51 14.61
C ASN A 379 14.46 -4.31 13.88
N HIS A 380 14.32 -3.17 13.17
CA HIS A 380 13.17 -2.78 12.37
C HIS A 380 11.88 -2.66 13.20
N ASP A 381 11.99 -2.19 14.45
CA ASP A 381 10.84 -1.93 15.33
C ASP A 381 10.28 -0.50 15.19
N CYS A 382 10.86 0.29 14.30
CA CYS A 382 10.60 1.70 14.05
C CYS A 382 11.07 2.66 15.16
N ILE A 383 11.95 2.20 16.05
CA ILE A 383 12.48 3.00 17.16
C ILE A 383 13.96 2.69 17.30
N VAL A 384 14.82 3.60 16.86
CA VAL A 384 16.26 3.45 17.10
C VAL A 384 16.56 3.51 18.60
N ASN A 385 16.87 2.36 19.20
CA ASN A 385 16.98 2.20 20.64
C ASN A 385 18.13 1.24 21.05
N PHE A 386 18.09 0.76 22.30
CA PHE A 386 19.12 -0.11 22.84
C PHE A 386 19.19 -1.48 22.16
N GLU A 387 18.11 -1.93 21.53
CA GLU A 387 18.08 -3.15 20.75
C GLU A 387 18.89 -3.00 19.46
N ASP A 388 18.77 -1.87 18.76
CA ASP A 388 19.63 -1.55 17.60
C ASP A 388 21.08 -1.39 18.01
N HIS A 389 21.33 -0.67 19.09
CA HIS A 389 22.69 -0.57 19.62
C HIS A 389 23.27 -1.95 19.96
N ALA A 390 22.46 -2.90 20.42
CA ALA A 390 22.92 -4.26 20.69
C ALA A 390 23.29 -5.01 19.40
N ILE A 391 22.54 -4.80 18.30
CA ILE A 391 22.87 -5.36 16.98
C ILE A 391 24.17 -4.75 16.45
N LEU A 392 24.32 -3.43 16.50
CA LEU A 392 25.55 -2.73 16.11
C LEU A 392 26.75 -3.23 16.92
N ALA A 393 26.61 -3.29 18.24
CA ALA A 393 27.67 -3.76 19.13
C ALA A 393 28.04 -5.22 18.88
N ALA A 394 27.08 -6.07 18.51
CA ALA A 394 27.34 -7.46 18.15
C ALA A 394 28.18 -7.58 16.87
N GLN A 395 28.05 -6.63 15.95
CA GLN A 395 28.72 -6.62 14.63
C GLN A 395 30.01 -5.80 14.60
N TRP A 396 30.38 -5.16 15.70
CA TRP A 396 31.54 -4.27 15.83
C TRP A 396 32.84 -4.92 15.33
N LEU A 397 33.52 -4.26 14.37
CA LEU A 397 34.78 -4.70 13.74
C LEU A 397 34.73 -6.09 13.08
N GLN A 398 33.54 -6.61 12.76
CA GLN A 398 33.43 -7.81 11.95
C GLN A 398 33.80 -7.52 10.48
N GLY A 399 34.38 -8.50 9.79
CA GLY A 399 34.52 -8.51 8.33
C GLY A 399 34.79 -9.92 7.81
N PRO A 400 34.91 -10.17 6.48
CA PRO A 400 34.12 -9.61 5.39
C PRO A 400 32.77 -10.35 5.19
N GLY A 401 31.78 -9.59 4.75
CA GLY A 401 30.35 -9.92 4.59
C GLY A 401 29.61 -8.66 5.04
N ILE A 402 28.66 -8.11 4.27
CA ILE A 402 28.04 -6.80 4.56
C ILE A 402 27.20 -6.95 5.84
N PRO A 403 27.67 -6.48 7.01
CA PRO A 403 26.91 -6.58 8.26
C PRO A 403 25.69 -5.65 8.19
N SER A 404 24.57 -6.02 8.80
CA SER A 404 23.35 -5.19 8.74
C SER A 404 23.51 -3.82 9.41
N ALA A 405 24.51 -3.66 10.29
CA ALA A 405 24.82 -2.43 11.00
C ALA A 405 25.95 -1.59 10.37
N ASP A 406 26.44 -1.98 9.19
CA ASP A 406 27.42 -1.22 8.39
C ASP A 406 26.69 -0.27 7.45
N ILE A 407 26.51 0.96 7.91
CA ILE A 407 25.63 1.98 7.33
C ILE A 407 26.38 3.27 7.01
N ALA A 408 27.63 3.39 7.45
CA ALA A 408 28.49 4.53 7.25
C ALA A 408 29.78 4.15 6.51
N PRO A 409 30.18 4.90 5.47
CA PRO A 409 29.45 6.02 4.90
C PRO A 409 28.20 5.53 4.14
N PRO A 410 27.11 6.32 4.16
CA PRO A 410 25.93 6.01 3.35
C PRO A 410 26.29 5.95 1.86
N PRO A 411 25.59 5.14 1.05
CA PRO A 411 24.38 4.37 1.38
C PRO A 411 24.61 2.89 1.72
N THR A 412 25.85 2.41 1.74
CA THR A 412 26.16 0.95 1.77
C THR A 412 27.18 0.55 2.83
N GLY A 413 27.64 1.48 3.67
CA GLY A 413 28.73 1.20 4.60
C GLY A 413 30.10 1.11 3.91
N ASP A 414 31.17 0.95 4.70
CA ASP A 414 32.54 0.73 4.20
C ASP A 414 33.04 -0.73 4.32
N GLY A 415 32.16 -1.63 4.76
CA GLY A 415 32.45 -3.05 4.99
C GLY A 415 32.84 -3.37 6.43
N ILE A 416 32.82 -2.38 7.35
CA ILE A 416 33.24 -2.54 8.75
C ILE A 416 32.31 -1.73 9.65
N VAL A 417 31.68 -2.40 10.62
CA VAL A 417 30.93 -1.70 11.68
C VAL A 417 31.90 -1.01 12.64
N ASP A 418 31.89 0.33 12.66
CA ASP A 418 32.79 1.17 13.44
C ASP A 418 32.13 2.43 14.04
N SER A 419 32.96 3.38 14.47
CA SER A 419 32.49 4.61 15.11
C SER A 419 31.64 5.52 14.21
N ASN A 420 31.77 5.40 12.89
CA ASN A 420 30.97 6.14 11.93
C ASN A 420 29.52 5.62 11.91
N ASP A 421 29.32 4.29 12.01
CA ASP A 421 27.98 3.70 12.12
C ASP A 421 27.32 4.07 13.44
N LEU A 422 28.09 4.04 14.53
CA LEU A 422 27.60 4.46 15.84
C LEU A 422 27.17 5.94 15.85
N ALA A 423 27.85 6.79 15.08
CA ALA A 423 27.45 8.19 14.94
C ALA A 423 26.09 8.31 14.24
N VAL A 424 25.88 7.57 13.15
CA VAL A 424 24.57 7.52 12.45
C VAL A 424 23.47 6.97 13.36
N LEU A 425 23.73 5.91 14.13
CA LEU A 425 22.78 5.39 15.11
C LEU A 425 22.45 6.41 16.21
N THR A 426 23.45 7.15 16.68
CA THR A 426 23.25 8.14 17.76
C THR A 426 22.49 9.37 17.27
N ASP A 427 22.75 9.83 16.03
CA ASP A 427 22.04 10.95 15.42
C ASP A 427 20.54 10.65 15.22
N ASN A 428 20.22 9.36 15.08
CA ASN A 428 18.86 8.85 14.97
C ASN A 428 18.32 8.31 16.30
N TRP A 429 18.99 8.50 17.44
CA TRP A 429 18.55 7.90 18.70
C TRP A 429 17.14 8.35 19.12
N LEU A 430 16.23 7.40 19.34
CA LEU A 430 14.82 7.61 19.61
C LEU A 430 14.07 8.36 18.49
N THR A 431 14.60 8.39 17.27
CA THR A 431 13.78 8.70 16.11
C THR A 431 12.76 7.57 15.99
N ALA A 432 11.49 7.96 15.90
CA ALA A 432 10.42 7.11 15.46
C ALA A 432 9.62 7.92 14.45
N PRO A 433 9.29 7.38 13.27
CA PRO A 433 8.31 8.03 12.42
C PRO A 433 7.03 8.24 13.25
N MET A 434 6.46 9.44 13.20
CA MET A 434 5.16 9.69 13.85
C MET A 434 4.15 8.72 13.25
N ARG A 435 3.73 7.70 14.00
CA ARG A 435 2.67 6.81 13.54
C ARG A 435 1.36 7.61 13.49
N PRO A 436 0.55 7.45 12.43
CA PRO A 436 -0.69 8.20 12.30
C PRO A 436 -1.68 7.82 13.41
N SER A 437 -2.62 8.73 13.67
CA SER A 437 -3.83 8.40 14.44
C SER A 437 -4.55 7.22 13.77
N PRO A 438 -5.29 6.40 14.55
CA PRO A 438 -5.90 5.19 14.01
C PRO A 438 -6.94 5.52 12.93
N GLY A 439 -7.26 4.57 12.07
CA GLY A 439 -8.31 4.76 11.08
C GLY A 439 -9.68 4.98 11.69
N GLN A 440 -10.53 5.73 10.98
CA GLN A 440 -11.93 5.94 11.37
C GLN A 440 -12.69 4.60 11.33
N VAL A 441 -13.66 4.42 12.24
CA VAL A 441 -14.59 3.28 12.16
C VAL A 441 -15.52 3.40 10.96
N SER A 442 -16.05 2.28 10.48
CA SER A 442 -17.00 2.22 9.36
C SER A 442 -18.13 1.22 9.62
N ASN A 443 -19.05 1.07 8.64
CA ASN A 443 -20.12 0.07 8.63
C ASN A 443 -20.94 0.00 9.94
N PRO A 444 -21.67 1.08 10.29
CA PRO A 444 -22.50 1.10 11.48
C PRO A 444 -23.66 0.12 11.39
N ASN A 445 -23.96 -0.54 12.50
CA ASN A 445 -25.20 -1.26 12.74
C ASN A 445 -25.80 -0.79 14.08
N PRO A 446 -27.03 -0.26 14.14
CA PRO A 446 -27.93 0.03 13.03
C PRO A 446 -27.31 0.96 11.99
N THR A 447 -27.65 0.75 10.71
CA THR A 447 -27.14 1.59 9.62
C THR A 447 -27.56 3.04 9.81
N ASN A 448 -26.75 3.97 9.31
CA ASN A 448 -27.05 5.40 9.45
C ASN A 448 -28.40 5.74 8.78
N GLY A 449 -29.30 6.35 9.54
CA GLY A 449 -30.66 6.67 9.14
C GLY A 449 -31.68 5.54 9.30
N ALA A 450 -31.31 4.39 9.87
CA ALA A 450 -32.23 3.25 10.03
C ALA A 450 -33.49 3.63 10.84
N THR A 451 -34.63 3.03 10.48
CA THR A 451 -35.91 3.23 11.16
C THR A 451 -36.49 1.93 11.66
N GLY A 452 -37.28 1.98 12.74
CA GLY A 452 -37.95 0.79 13.27
C GLY A 452 -37.01 -0.17 14.00
N VAL A 453 -35.87 0.32 14.47
CA VAL A 453 -34.85 -0.48 15.18
C VAL A 453 -35.42 -1.00 16.50
N ASP A 454 -35.09 -2.25 16.86
CA ASP A 454 -35.45 -2.82 18.16
C ASP A 454 -34.86 -1.98 19.31
N ARG A 455 -35.61 -1.83 20.40
CA ARG A 455 -35.16 -0.99 21.52
C ARG A 455 -34.03 -1.62 22.33
N ASN A 456 -33.76 -2.90 22.14
CA ASN A 456 -32.65 -3.62 22.74
C ASN A 456 -31.57 -3.96 21.68
N ALA A 457 -31.57 -3.25 20.54
CA ALA A 457 -30.53 -3.43 19.54
C ALA A 457 -29.18 -2.89 20.05
N ASP A 458 -28.15 -3.69 19.85
CA ASP A 458 -26.76 -3.29 20.09
C ASP A 458 -26.26 -2.42 18.95
N LEU A 459 -25.29 -1.57 19.27
CA LEU A 459 -24.55 -0.81 18.28
C LEU A 459 -23.28 -1.57 17.95
N SER A 460 -22.98 -1.81 16.68
CA SER A 460 -21.70 -2.38 16.26
C SER A 460 -21.13 -1.66 15.05
N TRP A 461 -19.81 -1.75 14.89
CA TRP A 461 -19.08 -1.08 13.82
C TRP A 461 -17.91 -1.94 13.33
N SER A 462 -17.43 -1.64 12.13
CA SER A 462 -16.18 -2.18 11.62
C SER A 462 -14.99 -1.44 12.23
N VAL A 463 -14.01 -2.20 12.70
CA VAL A 463 -12.79 -1.69 13.34
C VAL A 463 -11.99 -0.80 12.39
N GLY A 464 -11.52 0.34 12.91
CA GLY A 464 -10.58 1.20 12.20
C GLY A 464 -9.18 0.57 12.16
N PHE A 465 -8.39 0.88 11.12
CA PHE A 465 -6.98 0.48 11.02
C PHE A 465 -6.19 0.92 12.25
N ASP A 466 -5.36 0.03 12.80
CA ASP A 466 -4.47 0.33 13.94
C ASP A 466 -5.20 0.89 15.19
N ALA A 467 -6.53 0.72 15.29
CA ALA A 467 -7.30 1.12 16.46
C ALA A 467 -7.18 0.06 17.55
N THR A 468 -6.79 0.48 18.77
CA THR A 468 -6.66 -0.42 19.93
C THR A 468 -7.84 -0.28 20.91
N SER A 469 -8.56 0.84 20.86
CA SER A 469 -9.78 1.08 21.64
C SER A 469 -10.70 2.12 20.99
N TYR A 470 -11.88 2.31 21.57
CA TYR A 470 -12.96 3.13 21.03
C TYR A 470 -13.61 3.96 22.12
N ASP A 471 -13.65 5.28 21.91
CA ASP A 471 -14.44 6.20 22.70
C ASP A 471 -15.87 6.27 22.13
N VAL A 472 -16.85 5.82 22.92
CA VAL A 472 -18.25 5.70 22.49
C VAL A 472 -19.04 6.93 22.90
N TYR A 473 -19.80 7.50 21.96
CA TYR A 473 -20.76 8.57 22.20
C TYR A 473 -22.15 8.11 21.77
N PHE A 474 -23.13 8.24 22.65
CA PHE A 474 -24.52 7.84 22.40
C PHE A 474 -25.49 8.76 23.13
N GLY A 475 -26.66 9.03 22.53
CA GLY A 475 -27.74 9.76 23.18
C GLY A 475 -28.78 10.32 22.22
N THR A 476 -29.70 11.14 22.72
CA THR A 476 -30.78 11.77 21.93
C THR A 476 -30.39 13.14 21.36
N SER A 477 -29.17 13.61 21.62
CA SER A 477 -28.59 14.83 21.06
C SER A 477 -27.40 14.49 20.18
N SER A 478 -27.22 15.18 19.04
CA SER A 478 -26.05 14.98 18.16
C SER A 478 -24.79 15.69 18.73
N PRO A 479 -23.60 15.04 18.78
CA PRO A 479 -23.27 13.70 18.26
C PRO A 479 -23.51 12.53 19.23
N GLY A 480 -24.02 12.81 20.42
CA GLY A 480 -24.18 11.87 21.52
C GLY A 480 -23.44 12.35 22.77
N THR A 481 -23.67 11.70 23.90
CA THR A 481 -22.90 11.92 25.13
C THR A 481 -21.87 10.82 25.30
N PHE A 482 -20.67 11.14 25.78
CA PHE A 482 -19.61 10.15 26.00
C PHE A 482 -20.04 9.09 27.02
N GLN A 483 -19.94 7.82 26.64
CA GLN A 483 -20.35 6.66 27.43
C GLN A 483 -19.15 5.91 28.04
N GLY A 484 -17.96 6.02 27.45
CA GLY A 484 -16.74 5.37 27.93
C GLY A 484 -15.80 4.95 26.80
N ASN A 485 -14.68 4.36 27.20
CA ASN A 485 -13.71 3.73 26.31
C ASN A 485 -13.79 2.20 26.42
N GLN A 486 -13.68 1.50 25.30
CA GLN A 486 -13.72 0.03 25.24
C GLN A 486 -12.90 -0.53 24.08
N THR A 487 -12.53 -1.81 24.14
CA THR A 487 -11.81 -2.50 23.05
C THR A 487 -12.73 -3.23 22.09
N ALA A 488 -13.90 -3.69 22.56
CA ALA A 488 -14.85 -4.41 21.73
C ALA A 488 -15.54 -3.46 20.73
N PRO A 489 -15.76 -3.88 19.47
CA PRO A 489 -16.45 -3.08 18.46
C PRO A 489 -17.99 -3.18 18.56
N VAL A 490 -18.51 -3.31 19.78
CA VAL A 490 -19.94 -3.44 20.08
C VAL A 490 -20.27 -2.69 21.37
N PHE A 491 -21.33 -1.90 21.36
CA PHE A 491 -21.81 -1.14 22.51
C PHE A 491 -23.29 -1.44 22.77
N GLU A 492 -23.60 -1.70 24.03
CA GLU A 492 -24.95 -2.03 24.48
C GLU A 492 -25.56 -0.81 25.20
N PRO A 493 -26.46 -0.06 24.54
CA PRO A 493 -27.01 1.17 25.09
C PRO A 493 -28.04 0.92 26.21
N GLY A 494 -28.43 -0.33 26.44
CA GLY A 494 -29.59 -0.71 27.24
C GLY A 494 -30.92 -0.48 26.51
N THR A 495 -32.04 -0.72 27.19
CA THR A 495 -33.37 -0.56 26.58
C THR A 495 -33.68 0.91 26.27
N MET A 496 -33.86 1.20 24.99
CA MET A 496 -34.19 2.52 24.46
C MET A 496 -35.69 2.86 24.55
N ALA A 497 -36.03 4.14 24.37
CA ALA A 497 -37.42 4.61 24.28
C ALA A 497 -38.02 4.26 22.91
N PHE A 498 -39.35 4.09 22.83
CA PHE A 498 -40.05 3.91 21.55
C PHE A 498 -40.07 5.20 20.72
N GLY A 499 -40.09 5.08 19.39
CA GLY A 499 -40.27 6.19 18.44
C GLY A 499 -39.28 7.34 18.61
N THR A 500 -38.08 7.05 19.12
CA THR A 500 -37.08 8.05 19.51
C THR A 500 -35.88 7.97 18.57
N ILE A 501 -35.37 9.14 18.17
CA ILE A 501 -34.14 9.24 17.39
C ILE A 501 -32.94 9.27 18.34
N TYR A 502 -31.98 8.39 18.07
CA TYR A 502 -30.69 8.35 18.75
C TYR A 502 -29.57 8.72 17.79
N TYR A 503 -28.56 9.39 18.32
CA TYR A 503 -27.32 9.76 17.65
C TYR A 503 -26.16 9.06 18.34
N TRP A 504 -25.18 8.66 17.55
CA TRP A 504 -23.99 8.02 18.06
C TRP A 504 -22.78 8.28 17.18
N ARG A 505 -21.61 8.22 17.81
CA ARG A 505 -20.30 8.41 17.19
C ARG A 505 -19.31 7.54 17.92
N ILE A 506 -18.37 6.96 17.18
CA ILE A 506 -17.28 6.19 17.75
C ILE A 506 -15.97 6.83 17.32
N ASP A 507 -15.13 7.22 18.28
CA ASP A 507 -13.79 7.71 17.99
C ASP A 507 -12.79 6.56 18.17
N SER A 508 -12.00 6.26 17.14
CA SER A 508 -10.92 5.27 17.21
C SER A 508 -9.74 5.84 18.00
N VAL A 509 -9.11 5.02 18.84
CA VAL A 509 -7.99 5.41 19.69
C VAL A 509 -6.85 4.39 19.59
N ASN A 510 -5.61 4.88 19.49
CA ASN A 510 -4.39 4.10 19.67
C ASN A 510 -3.38 4.87 20.55
N SER A 511 -2.16 4.35 20.71
CA SER A 511 -1.12 5.01 21.51
C SER A 511 -0.61 6.34 20.94
N TRP A 512 -0.92 6.63 19.66
CA TRP A 512 -0.40 7.77 18.89
C TRP A 512 -1.43 8.88 18.69
N GLY A 513 -2.71 8.58 18.87
CA GLY A 513 -3.75 9.59 18.81
C GLY A 513 -5.17 9.03 18.75
N LYS A 514 -6.07 9.90 18.30
CA LYS A 514 -7.50 9.66 18.21
C LYS A 514 -8.01 10.19 16.88
N THR A 515 -8.85 9.40 16.23
CA THR A 515 -9.57 9.80 15.02
C THR A 515 -11.06 9.82 15.31
N SER A 516 -11.68 10.99 15.15
CA SER A 516 -13.12 11.14 15.39
C SER A 516 -13.96 10.45 14.32
N GLY A 517 -15.01 9.74 14.73
CA GLY A 517 -15.95 9.08 13.82
C GLY A 517 -16.93 10.02 13.12
N LYS A 518 -17.58 9.52 12.07
CA LYS A 518 -18.79 10.14 11.52
C LYS A 518 -19.93 10.00 12.54
N VAL A 519 -20.83 10.99 12.56
CA VAL A 519 -22.02 10.92 13.41
C VAL A 519 -23.11 10.14 12.68
N TRP A 520 -23.57 9.07 13.31
CA TRP A 520 -24.66 8.23 12.81
C TRP A 520 -25.93 8.44 13.62
N SER A 521 -27.08 8.09 13.03
CA SER A 521 -28.37 8.16 13.71
C SER A 521 -29.30 7.02 13.33
N PHE A 522 -30.27 6.71 14.17
CA PHE A 522 -31.38 5.79 13.86
C PHE A 522 -32.62 6.12 14.70
N SER A 523 -33.78 5.59 14.32
CA SER A 523 -35.02 5.69 15.09
C SER A 523 -35.54 4.31 15.52
N THR A 524 -36.00 4.23 16.76
CA THR A 524 -36.56 2.99 17.32
C THR A 524 -37.98 2.73 16.83
N MET A 525 -38.41 1.47 16.91
CA MET A 525 -39.79 1.06 16.65
C MET A 525 -40.80 1.93 17.41
N MET A 526 -41.99 2.12 16.81
CA MET A 526 -43.12 2.77 17.47
C MET A 526 -43.71 1.84 18.55
N PRO A 527 -44.37 2.37 19.60
CA PRO A 527 -45.06 1.52 20.55
C PRO A 527 -46.19 0.76 19.84
N PRO A 528 -46.50 -0.48 20.27
CA PRO A 528 -47.63 -1.22 19.71
C PRO A 528 -48.94 -0.44 19.92
N PRO A 529 -49.93 -0.61 19.02
CA PRO A 529 -51.23 0.02 19.17
C PRO A 529 -51.85 -0.35 20.54
N PRO A 530 -52.58 0.58 21.18
CA PRO A 530 -53.18 0.39 22.50
C PRO A 530 -54.28 -0.69 22.53
#